data_AF-A0A380JP24-F1
#
_entry.id   AF-A0A380JP24-F1
#
_cell.length_a   1.000
_cell.length_b   1.000
_cell.length_c   1.000
_cell.angle_alpha   90.00
_cell.angle_beta   90.00
_cell.angle_gamma   90.00
#
_symmetry.space_group_name_H-M   'P 1'
#
loop_
_entity.id
_entity.type
_entity.pdbx_description
1 polymer ?
#
loop_
_entity_poly.entity_id
_entity_poly.type
_entity_poly.pdbx_seq_one_letter_code
_entity_poly.pdbx_strand_id
1 'polypeptide(L)'
;MKIVKAEKTGIEITARGANKGRSLIFLVNHLQLKIEQTIAVGDGDNDCQMIAEAGLGIAMGNANTSIKALAKAEVASNDKDGCAQAIYQFLLK
;
A
#
# COMPACT_ATOMS: atom_id res chain seq x y z
N MET A 1 -16.03 0.24 -14.36
CA MET A 1 -16.11 0.73 -12.97
C MET A 1 -15.54 -0.35 -12.07
N LYS A 2 -14.82 0.02 -11.01
CA LYS A 2 -14.34 -0.90 -9.96
C LYS A 2 -14.94 -0.43 -8.63
N ILE A 3 -15.38 -1.36 -7.81
CA ILE A 3 -15.92 -1.10 -6.47
C ILE A 3 -14.96 -1.75 -5.47
N VAL A 4 -14.48 -0.97 -4.50
CA VAL A 4 -13.59 -1.45 -3.43
C VAL A 4 -14.06 -0.88 -2.09
N LYS A 5 -13.77 -1.58 -1.01
CA LYS A 5 -14.04 -1.11 0.35
C LYS A 5 -12.74 -0.57 0.95
N ALA A 6 -12.67 0.74 1.15
CA ALA A 6 -11.57 1.34 1.91
C ALA A 6 -11.79 1.14 3.43
N GLU A 7 -13.05 1.18 3.86
CA GLU A 7 -13.46 1.12 5.27
C GLU A 7 -14.70 0.23 5.43
N LYS A 8 -15.08 -0.07 6.67
CA LYS A 8 -16.26 -0.93 6.95
C LYS A 8 -17.58 -0.34 6.46
N THR A 9 -17.71 0.98 6.48
CA THR A 9 -18.94 1.71 6.14
C THR A 9 -18.82 2.56 4.88
N GLY A 10 -17.69 2.47 4.16
CA GLY A 10 -17.41 3.25 2.96
C GLY A 10 -17.33 2.39 1.70
N ILE A 11 -17.80 2.94 0.58
CA ILE A 11 -17.63 2.34 -0.75
C ILE A 11 -16.86 3.32 -1.63
N GLU A 12 -15.78 2.84 -2.23
CA GLU A 12 -15.00 3.57 -3.22
C GLU A 12 -15.38 3.08 -4.62
N ILE A 13 -15.69 4.02 -5.51
CA ILE A 13 -16.07 3.74 -6.89
C ILE A 13 -15.13 4.50 -7.81
N THR A 14 -14.41 3.75 -8.67
CA THR A 14 -13.46 4.34 -9.61
C THR A 14 -13.72 3.92 -11.05
N ALA A 15 -13.19 4.70 -12.00
CA ALA A 15 -13.16 4.33 -13.41
C ALA A 15 -12.46 2.98 -13.61
N ARG A 16 -12.82 2.24 -14.66
CA ARG A 16 -12.18 0.94 -14.95
C ARG A 16 -10.67 1.15 -15.10
N GLY A 17 -9.88 0.44 -14.30
CA GLY A 17 -8.42 0.52 -14.31
C GLY A 17 -7.82 1.56 -13.37
N ALA A 18 -8.60 2.52 -12.84
CA ALA A 18 -8.11 3.50 -11.86
C ALA A 18 -8.03 2.87 -10.46
N ASN A 19 -6.81 2.76 -9.91
CA ASN A 19 -6.53 2.21 -8.58
C ASN A 19 -5.14 2.69 -8.10
N LYS A 20 -4.86 2.56 -6.79
CA LYS A 20 -3.62 3.05 -6.17
C LYS A 20 -2.35 2.41 -6.76
N GLY A 21 -2.36 1.12 -7.10
CA GLY A 21 -1.19 0.46 -7.72
C GLY A 21 -0.86 1.03 -9.10
N ARG A 22 -1.88 1.19 -9.95
CA ARG A 22 -1.68 1.80 -11.27
C ARG A 22 -1.19 3.26 -11.18
N SER A 23 -1.64 4.00 -10.17
CA SER A 23 -1.11 5.33 -9.87
C SER A 23 0.34 5.30 -9.40
N LEU A 24 0.74 4.32 -8.58
CA LEU A 24 2.13 4.11 -8.17
C LEU A 24 3.02 3.85 -9.39
N ILE A 25 2.65 2.90 -10.25
CA ILE A 25 3.41 2.59 -11.48
C ILE A 25 3.53 3.83 -12.37
N PHE A 26 2.44 4.57 -12.55
CA PHE A 26 2.44 5.80 -13.33
C PHE A 26 3.44 6.83 -12.74
N LEU A 27 3.39 7.06 -11.43
CA LEU A 27 4.26 8.02 -10.76
C LEU A 27 5.74 7.62 -10.83
N VAL A 28 6.05 6.34 -10.59
CA VAL A 28 7.41 5.79 -10.68
C VAL A 28 7.99 6.01 -12.07
N ASN A 29 7.21 5.71 -13.13
CA ASN A 29 7.63 5.93 -14.50
C ASN A 29 7.84 7.43 -14.81
N HIS A 30 6.93 8.28 -14.33
CA HIS A 30 7.04 9.73 -14.51
C HIS A 30 8.30 10.31 -13.87
N LEU A 31 8.68 9.79 -12.69
CA LEU A 31 9.89 10.19 -11.96
C LEU A 31 11.17 9.50 -12.48
N GLN A 32 11.08 8.66 -13.52
CA GLN A 32 12.20 7.86 -14.05
C GLN A 32 12.88 6.98 -12.99
N LEU A 33 12.10 6.48 -12.04
CA LEU A 33 12.53 5.54 -11.00
C LEU A 33 12.18 4.11 -11.40
N LYS A 34 12.76 3.14 -10.69
CA LYS A 34 12.36 1.73 -10.79
C LYS A 34 11.39 1.36 -9.67
N ILE A 35 10.49 0.43 -9.92
CA ILE A 35 9.48 0.02 -8.92
C ILE A 35 10.14 -0.59 -7.67
N GLU A 36 11.31 -1.21 -7.82
CA GLU A 36 12.12 -1.76 -6.73
C GLU A 36 12.61 -0.68 -5.76
N GLN A 37 12.60 0.59 -6.15
CA GLN A 37 12.98 1.74 -5.32
C GLN A 37 11.79 2.32 -4.54
N THR A 38 10.69 1.56 -4.41
CA THR A 38 9.49 2.02 -3.71
C THR A 38 9.18 1.18 -2.48
N ILE A 39 8.69 1.86 -1.45
CA ILE A 39 8.08 1.26 -0.27
C ILE A 39 6.62 1.73 -0.24
N ALA A 40 5.68 0.79 -0.12
CA ALA A 40 4.28 1.08 0.09
C ALA A 40 3.83 0.52 1.44
N VAL A 41 3.11 1.34 2.22
CA VAL A 41 2.52 0.95 3.51
C VAL A 41 1.01 1.13 3.40
N GLY A 42 0.23 0.16 3.87
CA GLY A 42 -1.22 0.18 3.74
C GLY A 42 -1.93 -0.77 4.67
N ASP A 43 -3.25 -0.63 4.73
CA ASP A 43 -4.09 -1.34 5.70
C ASP A 43 -5.46 -1.77 5.14
N GLY A 44 -6.00 -1.05 4.15
CA GLY A 44 -7.32 -1.31 3.56
C GLY A 44 -7.28 -2.03 2.20
N ASP A 45 -8.41 -2.62 1.76
CA ASP A 45 -8.45 -3.41 0.52
C ASP A 45 -8.16 -2.58 -0.75
N ASN A 46 -8.32 -1.26 -0.69
CA ASN A 46 -7.94 -0.36 -1.80
C ASN A 46 -6.42 -0.21 -1.95
N ASP A 47 -5.62 -0.64 -0.97
CA ASP A 47 -4.16 -0.67 -1.03
C ASP A 47 -3.61 -1.96 -1.65
N CYS A 48 -4.42 -3.02 -1.79
CA CYS A 48 -3.94 -4.36 -2.21
C CYS A 48 -3.06 -4.34 -3.46
N GLN A 49 -3.48 -3.61 -4.51
CA GLN A 49 -2.67 -3.51 -5.73
C GLN A 49 -1.36 -2.74 -5.52
N MET A 50 -1.40 -1.66 -4.74
CA MET A 50 -0.20 -0.87 -4.43
C MET A 50 0.81 -1.68 -3.61
N ILE A 51 0.33 -2.43 -2.61
CA ILE A 51 1.15 -3.32 -1.78
C ILE A 51 1.78 -4.44 -2.61
N ALA A 52 1.02 -5.06 -3.51
CA ALA A 52 1.51 -6.13 -4.36
C ALA A 52 2.52 -5.63 -5.42
N GLU A 53 2.35 -4.42 -5.93
CA GLU A 53 3.16 -3.87 -7.02
C GLU A 53 4.44 -3.16 -6.53
N ALA A 54 4.47 -2.61 -5.31
CA ALA A 54 5.64 -1.91 -4.78
C ALA A 54 6.85 -2.84 -4.63
N GLY A 55 8.06 -2.26 -4.72
CA GLY A 55 9.31 -2.98 -4.47
C GLY A 55 9.30 -3.68 -3.11
N LEU A 56 8.87 -2.94 -2.08
CA LEU A 56 8.55 -3.44 -0.75
C LEU A 56 7.15 -2.99 -0.32
N GLY A 57 6.19 -3.90 -0.36
CA GLY A 57 4.86 -3.72 0.26
C GLY A 57 4.85 -4.13 1.73
N ILE A 58 4.31 -3.28 2.60
CA ILE A 58 4.28 -3.43 4.06
C ILE A 58 2.84 -3.31 4.57
N ALA A 59 2.41 -4.27 5.38
CA ALA A 59 1.13 -4.21 6.07
C ALA A 59 1.26 -3.46 7.40
N MET A 60 0.30 -2.58 7.70
CA MET A 60 0.12 -2.06 9.06
C MET A 60 -0.40 -3.17 10.01
N GLY A 61 -0.12 -3.05 11.31
CA GLY A 61 -0.56 -4.05 12.28
C GLY A 61 -2.09 -4.20 12.35
N ASN A 62 -2.83 -3.12 12.06
CA ASN A 62 -4.29 -3.07 11.98
C ASN A 62 -4.85 -3.39 10.59
N ALA A 63 -4.01 -3.83 9.64
CA ALA A 63 -4.42 -4.11 8.26
C ALA A 63 -5.39 -5.29 8.13
N ASN A 64 -6.23 -5.23 7.10
CA ASN A 64 -7.05 -6.34 6.67
C ASN A 64 -6.19 -7.57 6.32
N THR A 65 -6.77 -8.77 6.46
CA THR A 65 -6.09 -10.04 6.13
C THR A 65 -5.63 -10.10 4.68
N SER A 66 -6.39 -9.50 3.76
CA SER A 66 -6.05 -9.33 2.34
C SER A 66 -4.71 -8.63 2.13
N ILE A 67 -4.45 -7.57 2.91
CA ILE A 67 -3.21 -6.80 2.85
C ILE A 67 -2.05 -7.58 3.46
N LYS A 68 -2.25 -8.20 4.64
CA LYS A 68 -1.21 -9.01 5.29
C LYS A 68 -0.76 -10.20 4.42
N ALA A 69 -1.66 -10.77 3.63
CA ALA A 69 -1.34 -11.86 2.70
C ALA A 69 -0.49 -11.42 1.49
N LEU A 70 -0.51 -10.12 1.13
CA LEU A 70 0.23 -9.58 -0.01
C LEU A 70 1.56 -8.92 0.40
N ALA A 71 1.64 -8.41 1.63
CA ALA A 71 2.80 -7.70 2.13
C ALA A 71 4.00 -8.62 2.39
N LYS A 72 5.21 -8.09 2.22
CA LYS A 72 6.47 -8.78 2.51
C LYS A 72 6.99 -8.52 3.93
N ALA A 73 6.41 -7.53 4.62
CA ALA A 73 6.70 -7.20 6.00
C ALA A 73 5.44 -6.66 6.68
N GLU A 74 5.42 -6.72 8.01
CA GLU A 74 4.38 -6.11 8.84
C GLU A 74 5.04 -5.18 9.86
N VAL A 75 4.41 -4.04 10.10
CA VAL A 75 4.80 -3.07 11.13
C VAL A 75 3.69 -2.94 12.19
N ALA A 76 3.93 -2.14 13.22
CA ALA A 76 2.92 -1.84 14.23
C ALA A 76 1.65 -1.23 13.63
N SER A 77 0.58 -1.16 14.42
CA SER A 77 -0.64 -0.46 14.00
C SER A 77 -0.40 1.04 13.86
N ASN A 78 -1.35 1.73 13.23
CA ASN A 78 -1.38 3.19 13.14
C ASN A 78 -1.30 3.85 14.53
N ASP A 79 -2.00 3.29 15.53
CA ASP A 79 -1.97 3.77 16.93
C ASP A 79 -0.63 3.54 17.66
N LYS A 80 0.31 2.85 17.01
CA LYS A 80 1.63 2.49 17.53
C LYS A 80 2.74 2.87 16.55
N ASP A 81 2.54 3.93 15.79
CA ASP A 81 3.52 4.54 14.89
C ASP A 81 4.09 3.59 13.81
N GLY A 82 3.27 2.67 13.28
CA GLY A 82 3.70 1.70 12.26
C GLY A 82 4.37 2.33 11.03
N CYS A 83 3.89 3.48 10.55
CA CYS A 83 4.54 4.19 9.44
C CYS A 83 5.94 4.71 9.82
N ALA A 84 6.12 5.22 11.04
CA ALA A 84 7.44 5.66 11.50
C ALA A 84 8.38 4.45 11.62
N GLN A 85 7.89 3.33 12.17
CA GLN A 85 8.63 2.07 12.21
C GLN A 85 9.08 1.66 10.79
N ALA A 86 8.20 1.75 9.78
CA ALA A 86 8.56 1.41 8.41
C ALA A 86 9.72 2.28 7.89
N ILE A 87 9.67 3.59 8.13
CA ILE A 87 10.74 4.52 7.71
C ILE A 87 12.07 4.16 8.39
N TYR A 88 12.09 4.02 9.72
CA TYR A 88 13.31 3.74 10.47
C TYR A 88 13.91 2.36 10.15
N GLN A 89 13.08 1.36 9.87
CA GLN A 89 13.56 -0.01 9.64
C GLN A 89 13.97 -0.30 8.19
N PHE A 90 13.35 0.38 7.21
CA PHE A 90 13.49 0.03 5.79
C PHE A 90 14.03 1.16 4.91
N LEU A 91 13.91 2.43 5.32
CA LEU A 91 14.36 3.57 4.50
C LEU A 91 15.63 4.25 5.03
N LEU A 92 15.73 4.51 6.34
CA LEU A 92 16.81 5.30 6.94
C LEU A 92 18.03 4.49 7.42
N LYS A 93 18.25 3.29 6.86
CA LYS A 93 19.44 2.48 7.17
C LYS A 93 20.69 3.01 6.49
#